data_AF-A0A524MAR4-F1
#
_entry.id   AF-A0A524MAR4-F1
#
_cell.length_a   1.000
_cell.length_b   1.000
_cell.length_c   1.000
_cell.angle_alpha   90.00
_cell.angle_beta   90.00
_cell.angle_gamma   90.00
#
_symmetry.space_group_name_H-M   'P 1'
#
loop_
_entity.id
_entity.type
_entity.pdbx_description
1 polymer ?
#
loop_
_entity_poly.entity_id
_entity_poly.type
_entity_poly.pdbx_seq_one_letter_code
_entity_poly.pdbx_strand_id
1 'polypeptide(L)'
;MIIVKSLSIFYYRYHLLLSITTVFVVGCSEPSPPVPKTIAPSTSTSTSISTPTSTSPSSTVPKSFPVDEPKKQSQDMVIRKLDSEKIRRGEIVYQANCATCHGLKGEATTGWREKGADGKYPPPPLNGSAHAWHHSTDTMS
;
A
#
# COMPACT_ATOMS: atom_id res chain seq x y z
N MET A 1 32.06 -8.42 53.97
CA MET A 1 30.60 -8.71 53.88
C MET A 1 29.81 -7.75 52.97
N ILE A 2 30.25 -6.51 52.75
CA ILE A 2 29.53 -5.51 51.92
C ILE A 2 29.66 -5.80 50.41
N ILE A 3 30.84 -6.25 49.95
CA ILE A 3 31.11 -6.56 48.53
C ILE A 3 30.23 -7.72 48.03
N VAL A 4 30.04 -8.77 48.83
CA VAL A 4 29.23 -9.94 48.48
C VAL A 4 27.74 -9.58 48.33
N LYS A 5 27.23 -8.66 49.16
CA LYS A 5 25.85 -8.15 49.05
C LYS A 5 25.66 -7.32 47.78
N SER A 6 26.63 -6.48 47.41
CA SER A 6 26.56 -5.71 46.17
C SER A 6 26.55 -6.63 44.95
N LEU A 7 27.44 -7.62 44.87
CA LEU A 7 27.41 -8.60 43.76
C LEU A 7 26.09 -9.38 43.71
N SER A 8 25.53 -9.76 44.87
CA SER A 8 24.23 -10.45 44.92
C SER A 8 23.08 -9.59 44.43
N ILE A 9 23.09 -8.28 44.71
CA ILE A 9 22.07 -7.34 44.23
C ILE A 9 22.21 -7.10 42.73
N PHE A 10 23.44 -6.92 42.22
CA PHE A 10 23.69 -6.79 40.79
C PHE A 10 23.30 -8.07 40.02
N TYR A 11 23.60 -9.24 40.59
CA TYR A 11 23.20 -10.53 40.04
C TYR A 11 21.68 -10.69 40.00
N TYR A 12 20.97 -10.37 41.08
CA TYR A 12 19.50 -10.44 41.11
C TYR A 12 18.83 -9.47 40.14
N ARG A 13 19.37 -8.25 39.99
CA ARG A 13 18.85 -7.27 39.02
C ARG A 13 19.12 -7.69 37.58
N TYR A 14 20.29 -8.25 37.30
CA TYR A 14 20.62 -8.79 35.98
C TYR A 14 19.70 -9.97 35.61
N HIS A 15 19.49 -10.93 36.52
CA HIS A 15 18.57 -12.05 36.30
C HIS A 15 17.11 -11.62 36.20
N LEU A 16 16.67 -10.63 36.99
CA LEU A 16 15.32 -10.08 36.87
C LEU A 16 15.11 -9.44 35.49
N LEU A 17 16.05 -8.62 35.01
CA LEU A 17 15.97 -7.99 33.69
C LEU A 17 16.03 -9.03 32.56
N LEU A 18 16.86 -10.07 32.69
CA LEU A 18 16.94 -11.17 31.71
C LEU A 18 15.64 -12.00 31.66
N SER A 19 14.97 -12.20 32.80
CA SER A 19 13.71 -12.93 32.83
C SER A 19 12.56 -12.15 32.17
N ILE A 20 12.50 -10.83 32.37
CA ILE A 20 11.46 -9.97 31.77
C ILE A 20 11.57 -9.97 30.24
N THR A 21 12.78 -10.00 29.68
CA THR A 21 12.97 -10.07 28.22
C THR A 21 12.56 -11.42 27.63
N THR A 22 12.75 -12.53 28.36
CA THR A 22 12.31 -13.86 27.89
C THR A 22 10.79 -14.04 27.88
N VAL A 23 10.05 -13.36 28.77
CA VAL A 23 8.57 -13.43 28.81
C VAL A 23 7.94 -12.74 27.59
N PHE A 24 8.61 -11.74 26.99
CA PHE A 24 8.08 -11.04 25.81
C PHE A 24 8.15 -11.84 24.49
N VAL A 25 8.93 -12.92 24.41
CA VAL A 25 9.14 -13.67 23.16
C VAL A 25 8.14 -14.83 22.97
N VAL A 26 7.43 -15.25 24.03
CA VAL A 26 6.49 -16.40 23.98
C VAL A 26 5.01 -15.97 23.89
N GLY A 27 4.71 -14.66 23.87
CA GLY A 27 3.34 -14.13 23.96
C GLY A 27 2.52 -14.00 22.67
N CYS A 28 3.04 -14.40 21.49
CA CYS A 28 2.30 -14.30 20.21
C CYS A 28 2.31 -15.61 19.42
N SER A 29 1.98 -16.72 20.07
CA SER A 29 1.66 -17.96 19.35
C SER A 29 0.42 -18.60 19.96
N GLU A 30 -0.70 -17.90 19.78
CA GLU A 30 -2.03 -18.50 19.89
C GLU A 30 -2.17 -19.54 18.75
N PRO A 31 -2.53 -20.80 19.01
CA PRO A 31 -2.88 -21.74 17.95
C PRO A 31 -4.22 -21.33 17.34
N SER A 32 -4.22 -21.01 16.05
CA SER A 32 -5.46 -20.72 15.30
C SER A 32 -6.47 -21.86 15.47
N PRO A 33 -7.73 -21.60 15.86
CA PRO A 33 -8.74 -22.64 15.91
C PRO A 33 -9.03 -23.16 14.47
N PRO A 34 -9.38 -24.45 14.32
CA PRO A 34 -9.68 -25.02 13.01
C PRO A 34 -10.94 -24.35 12.44
N VAL A 35 -10.79 -23.71 11.27
CA VAL A 35 -11.89 -23.10 10.51
C VAL A 35 -12.87 -24.20 10.08
N PRO A 36 -14.16 -24.16 10.49
CA PRO A 36 -15.16 -25.08 9.99
C PRO A 36 -15.46 -24.78 8.52
N LYS A 37 -15.19 -25.73 7.62
CA LYS A 37 -15.77 -25.74 6.27
C LYS A 37 -17.26 -26.02 6.38
N THR A 38 -18.11 -24.99 6.34
CA THR A 38 -19.52 -25.17 6.02
C THR A 38 -20.01 -24.01 5.17
N ILE A 39 -20.59 -24.40 4.03
CA ILE A 39 -21.13 -23.59 2.95
C ILE A 39 -22.53 -23.10 3.36
N ALA A 40 -22.78 -21.79 3.29
CA ALA A 40 -24.11 -21.20 3.08
C ALA A 40 -23.98 -19.72 2.63
N PRO A 41 -24.91 -19.20 1.80
CA PRO A 41 -24.77 -17.91 1.14
C PRO A 41 -25.17 -16.77 2.08
N SER A 42 -24.21 -15.89 2.40
CA SER A 42 -24.50 -14.67 3.13
C SER A 42 -25.13 -13.65 2.20
N THR A 43 -26.42 -13.42 2.45
CA THR A 43 -27.24 -12.31 1.99
C THR A 43 -26.48 -10.99 2.06
N SER A 44 -26.47 -10.27 0.94
CA SER A 44 -25.93 -8.92 0.82
C SER A 44 -26.72 -7.93 1.66
N THR A 45 -26.18 -7.56 2.83
CA THR A 45 -26.60 -6.36 3.57
C THR A 45 -25.74 -5.20 3.09
N SER A 46 -26.35 -4.32 2.30
CA SER A 46 -25.78 -3.04 1.90
C SER A 46 -25.79 -2.09 3.09
N THR A 47 -24.67 -1.97 3.79
CA THR A 47 -24.42 -0.87 4.74
C THR A 47 -23.69 0.24 4.00
N SER A 48 -24.41 1.33 3.72
CA SER A 48 -23.84 2.60 3.29
C SER A 48 -22.96 3.16 4.40
N ILE A 49 -21.64 3.06 4.23
CA ILE A 49 -20.64 3.70 5.08
C ILE A 49 -20.23 5.02 4.43
N SER A 50 -20.44 6.08 5.20
CA SER A 50 -20.21 7.48 4.87
C SER A 50 -18.75 7.77 4.53
N THR A 51 -18.60 8.59 3.50
CA THR A 51 -17.40 9.22 2.95
C THR A 51 -16.52 9.86 4.03
N PRO A 52 -15.21 9.56 4.11
CA PRO A 52 -14.27 10.49 4.72
C PRO A 52 -13.96 11.62 3.73
N THR A 53 -14.35 12.83 4.12
CA THR A 53 -14.04 14.10 3.46
C THR A 53 -12.52 14.25 3.30
N SER A 54 -12.02 14.11 2.08
CA SER A 54 -10.70 14.59 1.69
C SER A 54 -10.72 16.12 1.67
N THR A 55 -10.27 16.74 2.76
CA THR A 55 -9.96 18.17 2.79
C THR A 55 -8.76 18.43 1.89
N SER A 56 -9.04 18.84 0.65
CA SER A 56 -8.04 19.39 -0.26
C SER A 56 -7.76 20.85 0.17
N PRO A 57 -6.49 21.27 0.36
CA PRO A 57 -6.20 22.66 0.64
C PRO A 57 -6.53 23.51 -0.59
N SER A 58 -7.46 24.44 -0.38
CA SER A 58 -7.87 25.48 -1.31
C SER A 58 -6.67 26.34 -1.72
N SER A 59 -6.07 26.05 -2.87
CA SER A 59 -5.19 27.00 -3.55
C SER A 59 -6.06 28.11 -4.13
N THR A 60 -6.03 29.26 -3.45
CA THR A 60 -6.53 30.54 -3.95
C THR A 60 -5.95 30.82 -5.33
N VAL A 61 -6.79 30.75 -6.36
CA VAL A 61 -6.49 31.17 -7.73
C VAL A 61 -6.61 32.70 -7.79
N PRO A 62 -5.54 33.46 -8.08
CA PRO A 62 -5.69 34.86 -8.43
C PRO A 62 -6.30 34.98 -9.83
N LYS A 63 -7.20 35.95 -9.92
CA LYS A 63 -7.98 36.38 -11.07
C LYS A 63 -7.11 36.69 -12.30
N SER A 64 -7.41 36.00 -13.41
CA SER A 64 -7.18 36.39 -14.82
C SER A 64 -5.85 37.05 -15.18
N PHE A 65 -4.98 36.30 -15.86
CA PHE A 65 -3.96 36.87 -16.74
C PHE A 65 -4.49 36.94 -18.19
N PRO A 66 -4.27 38.05 -18.93
CA PRO A 66 -4.68 38.20 -20.32
C PRO A 66 -3.98 37.18 -21.23
N VAL A 67 -4.73 36.70 -22.22
CA VAL A 67 -4.33 35.71 -23.21
C VAL A 67 -3.56 36.42 -24.34
N ASP A 68 -2.27 36.12 -24.49
CA ASP A 68 -1.51 36.41 -25.72
C ASP A 68 -0.58 35.23 -26.07
N GLU A 69 -0.70 34.80 -27.34
CA GLU A 69 0.13 33.91 -28.20
C GLU A 69 0.60 32.49 -27.76
N PRO A 70 0.69 31.53 -28.72
CA PRO A 70 0.96 30.12 -28.46
C PRO A 70 2.46 29.89 -28.21
N LYS A 71 2.86 29.92 -26.94
CA LYS A 71 4.21 29.55 -26.53
C LYS A 71 4.42 28.04 -26.71
N LYS A 72 5.22 27.67 -27.72
CA LYS A 72 5.81 26.34 -27.95
C LYS A 72 6.24 25.71 -26.62
N GLN A 73 5.40 24.83 -26.09
CA GLN A 73 5.59 24.21 -24.79
C GLN A 73 6.63 23.09 -24.93
N SER A 74 7.91 23.48 -24.87
CA SER A 74 9.01 22.54 -24.70
C SER A 74 8.79 21.81 -23.40
N GLN A 75 8.56 20.50 -23.49
CA GLN A 75 8.35 19.61 -22.36
C GLN A 75 9.62 19.56 -21.51
N ASP A 76 9.71 20.47 -20.55
CA ASP A 76 10.60 20.32 -19.41
C ASP A 76 10.09 19.10 -18.63
N MET A 77 10.86 18.00 -18.68
CA MET A 77 10.52 16.79 -17.95
C MET A 77 10.59 17.10 -16.46
N VAL A 78 9.41 17.35 -15.87
CA VAL A 78 9.28 17.52 -14.42
C VAL A 78 9.81 16.24 -13.75
N ILE A 79 11.03 16.30 -13.23
CA ILE A 79 11.60 15.26 -12.39
C ILE A 79 10.77 15.23 -11.10
N ARG A 80 9.85 14.28 -11.02
CA ARG A 80 9.09 14.05 -9.79
C ARG A 80 10.01 13.35 -8.79
N LYS A 81 10.54 14.11 -7.83
CA LYS A 81 11.22 13.54 -6.67
C LYS A 81 10.20 12.81 -5.80
N LEU A 82 10.19 11.48 -5.86
CA LEU A 82 9.33 10.66 -5.02
C LEU A 82 9.96 10.47 -3.64
N ASP A 83 9.14 10.61 -2.60
CA ASP A 83 9.51 10.39 -1.21
C ASP A 83 9.58 8.88 -0.91
N SER A 84 10.64 8.42 -0.24
CA SER A 84 10.89 7.00 0.01
C SER A 84 9.82 6.38 0.90
N GLU A 85 9.29 7.13 1.88
CA GLU A 85 8.21 6.64 2.73
C GLU A 85 6.91 6.45 1.93
N LYS A 86 6.62 7.35 0.98
CA LYS A 86 5.49 7.17 0.06
C LYS A 86 5.64 5.92 -0.80
N ILE A 87 6.85 5.63 -1.27
CA ILE A 87 7.15 4.40 -2.04
C ILE A 87 6.91 3.16 -1.18
N ARG A 88 7.49 3.12 0.03
CA ARG A 88 7.32 2.00 0.96
C ARG A 88 5.85 1.74 1.29
N ARG A 89 5.10 2.79 1.61
CA ARG A 89 3.66 2.68 1.86
C ARG A 89 2.90 2.19 0.62
N GLY A 90 3.26 2.70 -0.56
CA GLY A 90 2.68 2.28 -1.83
C GLY A 90 2.91 0.80 -2.11
N GLU A 91 4.10 0.28 -1.81
CA GLU A 91 4.42 -1.14 -1.95
C GLU A 91 3.53 -2.03 -1.06
N ILE A 92 3.33 -1.64 0.21
CA ILE A 92 2.45 -2.38 1.14
C ILE A 92 1.01 -2.43 0.58
N VAL A 93 0.49 -1.30 0.11
CA VAL A 93 -0.85 -1.22 -0.47
C VAL A 93 -0.94 -2.07 -1.75
N TYR A 94 0.08 -2.02 -2.59
CA TYR A 94 0.14 -2.79 -3.84
C TYR A 94 0.10 -4.29 -3.57
N GLN A 95 0.93 -4.78 -2.65
CA GLN A 95 0.98 -6.20 -2.30
C GLN A 95 -0.35 -6.69 -1.72
N ALA A 96 -1.00 -5.88 -0.88
CA ALA A 96 -2.26 -6.25 -0.24
C ALA A 96 -3.47 -6.27 -1.20
N ASN A 97 -3.47 -5.43 -2.25
CA ASN A 97 -4.69 -5.18 -3.03
C ASN A 97 -4.56 -5.47 -4.53
N CYS A 98 -3.36 -5.33 -5.10
CA CYS A 98 -3.16 -5.32 -6.55
C CYS A 98 -2.45 -6.58 -7.03
N ALA A 99 -1.51 -7.09 -6.24
CA ALA A 99 -0.63 -8.18 -6.63
C ALA A 99 -1.37 -9.50 -6.93
N THR A 100 -2.53 -9.71 -6.31
CA THR A 100 -3.36 -10.91 -6.58
C THR A 100 -3.84 -11.00 -8.03
N CYS A 101 -3.95 -9.88 -8.74
CA CYS A 101 -4.37 -9.85 -10.14
C CYS A 101 -3.21 -9.47 -11.08
N HIS A 102 -2.34 -8.57 -10.64
CA HIS A 102 -1.28 -8.00 -11.48
C HIS A 102 0.12 -8.59 -11.23
N GLY A 103 0.26 -9.60 -10.36
CA GLY A 103 1.54 -10.18 -9.99
C GLY A 103 2.32 -9.33 -8.98
N LEU A 104 3.37 -9.91 -8.38
CA LEU A 104 4.10 -9.26 -7.28
C LEU A 104 4.86 -8.02 -7.72
N LYS A 105 5.29 -7.97 -8.98
CA LYS A 105 6.05 -6.89 -9.60
C LYS A 105 5.27 -6.19 -10.70
N GLY A 106 3.96 -6.40 -10.82
CA GLY A 106 3.17 -5.85 -11.91
C GLY A 106 3.40 -6.52 -13.27
N GLU A 107 3.90 -7.75 -13.29
CA GLU A 107 4.13 -8.55 -14.50
C GLU A 107 2.83 -9.12 -15.10
N ALA A 108 1.79 -9.26 -14.28
CA ALA A 108 0.51 -9.87 -14.60
C ALA A 108 0.60 -11.27 -15.24
N THR A 109 -0.48 -11.73 -15.88
CA THR A 109 -0.56 -13.05 -16.53
C THR A 109 -0.11 -12.94 -17.99
N THR A 110 0.54 -13.98 -18.52
CA THR A 110 0.86 -14.08 -19.95
C THR A 110 -0.40 -14.05 -20.82
N GLY A 111 -0.31 -13.55 -22.05
CA GLY A 111 -1.46 -13.53 -22.96
C GLY A 111 -2.54 -12.51 -22.59
N TRP A 112 -2.23 -11.48 -21.79
CA TRP A 112 -3.17 -10.42 -21.38
C TRP A 112 -3.84 -9.65 -22.56
N ARG A 113 -3.29 -9.77 -23.77
CA ARG A 113 -3.85 -9.21 -25.01
C ARG A 113 -4.82 -10.14 -25.73
N GLU A 114 -5.03 -11.34 -25.22
CA GLU A 114 -5.95 -12.34 -25.77
C GLU A 114 -7.12 -12.52 -24.81
N LYS A 115 -8.30 -12.81 -25.36
CA LYS A 115 -9.47 -13.10 -24.54
C LYS A 115 -9.42 -14.55 -24.07
N GLY A 116 -9.77 -14.78 -22.81
CA GLY A 116 -9.97 -16.12 -22.27
C GLY A 116 -11.23 -16.79 -22.79
N ALA A 117 -11.50 -18.00 -22.31
CA ALA A 117 -12.68 -18.78 -22.66
C ALA A 117 -14.01 -18.11 -22.26
N ASP A 118 -13.97 -17.22 -21.26
CA ASP A 118 -15.07 -16.37 -20.82
C ASP A 118 -15.25 -15.09 -21.67
N GLY A 119 -14.41 -14.92 -22.70
CA GLY A 119 -14.39 -13.76 -23.58
C GLY A 119 -13.83 -12.49 -22.93
N LYS A 120 -13.21 -12.59 -21.75
CA LYS A 120 -12.62 -11.44 -21.02
C LYS A 120 -11.11 -11.37 -21.21
N TYR A 121 -10.56 -10.16 -21.12
CA TYR A 121 -9.12 -9.97 -21.09
C TYR A 121 -8.57 -10.20 -19.68
N PRO A 122 -7.42 -10.88 -19.54
CA PRO A 122 -6.70 -10.95 -18.27
C PRO A 122 -6.26 -9.56 -17.79
N PRO A 123 -5.92 -9.40 -16.50
CA PRO A 123 -5.30 -8.18 -15.99
C PRO A 123 -4.01 -7.87 -16.78
N PRO A 124 -3.80 -6.64 -17.27
CA PRO A 124 -2.58 -6.27 -17.97
C PRO A 124 -1.40 -6.03 -16.99
N PRO A 125 -0.16 -6.12 -17.46
CA PRO A 125 1.02 -5.73 -16.70
C PRO A 125 0.96 -4.25 -16.28
N LEU A 126 1.39 -3.95 -15.05
CA LEU A 126 1.53 -2.58 -14.51
C LEU A 126 3.00 -2.14 -14.40
N ASN A 127 3.95 -2.98 -14.79
CA ASN A 127 5.39 -2.72 -14.75
C ASN A 127 5.92 -1.88 -15.94
N GLY A 128 5.03 -1.24 -16.70
CA GLY A 128 5.37 -0.43 -17.87
C GLY A 128 5.51 -1.22 -19.19
N SER A 129 5.38 -2.55 -19.19
CA SER A 129 5.35 -3.34 -20.43
C SER A 129 4.00 -3.26 -21.16
N ALA A 130 2.92 -2.90 -20.45
CA ALA A 130 1.66 -2.50 -21.05
C ALA A 130 1.60 -0.98 -21.18
N HIS A 131 0.99 -0.50 -22.26
CA HIS A 131 0.74 0.93 -22.42
C HIS A 131 -0.41 1.31 -21.48
N ALA A 132 -0.18 2.28 -20.59
CA ALA A 132 -1.29 3.00 -20.00
C ALA A 132 -2.00 3.73 -21.14
N TRP A 133 -3.34 3.72 -21.13
CA TRP A 133 -4.09 4.46 -22.13
C TRP A 133 -3.77 5.96 -22.00
N HIS A 134 -3.23 6.55 -23.05
CA HIS A 134 -2.94 7.98 -23.11
C HIS A 134 -4.07 8.68 -23.87
N HIS A 135 -4.89 9.46 -23.16
CA HIS A 135 -5.84 10.37 -23.79
C HIS A 135 -5.11 11.64 -24.27
N SER A 136 -5.63 12.28 -25.31
CA SER A 136 -5.18 13.63 -25.65
C SER A 136 -5.57 14.58 -24.51
N THR A 137 -4.74 15.56 -24.21
CA THR A 137 -5.03 16.55 -23.15
C THR A 137 -6.37 17.24 -23.34
N ASP A 138 -6.79 17.40 -24.60
CA ASP A 138 -8.06 18.03 -24.98
C ASP A 138 -9.30 17.24 -24.53
N THR A 139 -9.22 15.90 -24.46
CA THR A 139 -10.35 15.05 -24.07
C THR A 139 -10.61 14.96 -22.56
N MET A 140 -9.74 15.56 -21.73
CA MET A 140 -9.89 15.58 -20.26
C MET A 140 -10.15 17.00 -19.71
N SER A 141 -10.54 17.95 -20.57
CA SER A 141 -10.84 19.35 -20.23
C SER A 141 -12.23 19.52 -19.61
#